data_AF-A0A4X2LG30-F1
#
_entry.id   AF-A0A4X2LG30-F1
#
_cell.length_a   1.000
_cell.length_b   1.000
_cell.length_c   1.000
_cell.angle_alpha   90.00
_cell.angle_beta   90.00
_cell.angle_gamma   90.00
#
_symmetry.space_group_name_H-M   'P 1'
#
loop_
_entity.id
_entity.type
_entity.pdbx_description
1 polymer ?
#
loop_
_entity_poly.entity_id
_entity_poly.type
_entity_poly.pdbx_seq_one_letter_code
_entity_poly.pdbx_strand_id
1 'polypeptide(L)' 'MSSHKTFRIKRFLAKKLKQNRPIPQWIQMKTGNKIKYNSKRRHWRRTKL' A
#
# COMPACT_ATOMS: atom_id res chain seq x y z
N MET A 1 -11.86 -14.19 -0.92
CA MET A 1 -12.48 -12.84 -0.97
C MET A 1 -13.92 -13.03 -1.38
N SER A 2 -14.91 -12.57 -0.60
CA SER A 2 -16.33 -12.67 -1.02
C SER A 2 -16.61 -11.84 -2.29
N SER A 3 -17.43 -12.34 -3.21
CA SER A 3 -17.83 -11.68 -4.46
C SER A 3 -18.83 -10.54 -4.24
N HIS A 4 -19.83 -10.74 -3.36
CA HIS A 4 -20.84 -9.73 -3.04
C HIS A 4 -20.33 -8.81 -1.93
N LYS A 5 -20.01 -7.56 -2.30
CA LYS A 5 -19.45 -6.55 -1.39
C LYS A 5 -20.16 -5.22 -1.55
N THR A 6 -20.39 -4.53 -0.43
CA THR A 6 -20.86 -3.13 -0.45
C THR A 6 -19.79 -2.20 -1.04
N PHE A 7 -20.23 -1.06 -1.58
CA PHE A 7 -19.33 -0.08 -2.19
C PHE A 7 -18.25 0.44 -1.23
N ARG A 8 -18.61 0.62 0.05
CA ARG A 8 -17.67 1.04 1.11
C ARG A 8 -16.50 0.06 1.24
N ILE A 9 -16.77 -1.24 1.26
CA ILE A 9 -15.73 -2.28 1.33
C ILE A 9 -14.88 -2.26 0.06
N LYS A 10 -15.49 -2.13 -1.13
CA LYS A 10 -14.75 -2.04 -2.40
C LYS A 10 -13.77 -0.86 -2.40
N ARG A 11 -14.19 0.32 -1.94
CA ARG A 11 -13.32 1.51 -1.81
C ARG A 11 -12.18 1.28 -0.81
N PHE A 12 -12.46 0.66 0.33
CA PHE A 12 -11.44 0.35 1.32
C PHE A 12 -10.37 -0.59 0.75
N LEU A 13 -10.78 -1.67 0.10
CA LEU A 13 -9.88 -2.63 -0.54
C LEU A 13 -9.04 -1.97 -1.64
N ALA A 14 -9.66 -1.16 -2.50
CA ALA A 14 -8.95 -0.42 -3.54
C ALA A 14 -7.90 0.54 -2.97
N LYS A 15 -8.21 1.25 -1.87
CA LYS A 15 -7.24 2.12 -1.17
C LYS A 15 -6.06 1.33 -0.63
N LYS A 16 -6.32 0.18 0.01
CA LYS A 16 -5.27 -0.70 0.56
C LYS A 16 -4.39 -1.30 -0.54
N LEU A 17 -4.96 -1.61 -1.71
CA LEU A 17 -4.21 -2.04 -2.88
C LEU A 17 -3.25 -0.93 -3.37
N LYS A 18 -3.77 0.30 -3.54
CA LYS A 18 -2.98 1.45 -4.01
C LYS A 18 -1.85 1.84 -3.05
N GLN A 19 -2.04 1.65 -1.74
CA GLN A 19 -1.02 1.92 -0.73
C GLN A 19 0.15 0.91 -0.76
N ASN A 20 -0.07 -0.30 -1.28
CA ASN A 20 0.90 -1.40 -1.22
C ASN A 20 1.92 -1.37 -2.38
N ARG A 21 2.65 -0.27 -2.52
CA ARG A 21 3.64 -0.05 -3.59
C ARG A 21 5.02 0.34 -3.03
N PRO A 22 6.11 0.08 -3.76
CA PRO A 22 7.44 0.59 -3.40
C PRO A 22 7.51 2.12 -3.51
N ILE A 23 8.56 2.70 -2.91
CA ILE A 23 8.85 4.13 -3.00
C ILE A 23 9.40 4.44 -4.40
N PRO A 24 8.91 5.48 -5.08
CA PRO A 24 9.47 5.95 -6.36
C PRO A 24 10.93 6.39 -6.28
N GLN A 25 11.69 6.14 -7.35
CA GLN A 25 13.12 6.43 -7.43
C GLN A 25 13.46 7.91 -7.19
N TRP A 26 12.73 8.83 -7.80
CA TRP A 26 12.99 10.26 -7.66
C TRP A 26 12.84 10.77 -6.22
N ILE A 27 12.04 10.09 -5.38
CA ILE A 27 11.97 10.40 -3.94
C ILE A 27 13.26 9.96 -3.25
N GLN A 28 13.81 8.79 -3.59
CA GLN A 28 15.07 8.33 -3.03
C GLN A 28 16.24 9.27 -3.37
N MET A 29 16.20 9.89 -4.55
CA MET A 29 17.24 10.83 -5.01
C MET A 29 17.14 12.23 -4.38
N LYS A 30 16.09 12.54 -3.63
CA LYS A 30 15.98 13.85 -2.97
C LYS A 30 17.06 14.04 -1.90
N THR A 31 17.72 15.19 -1.92
CA THR A 31 18.72 15.59 -0.91
C THR A 31 18.11 15.57 0.50
N GLY A 32 18.87 15.07 1.47
CA GLY A 32 18.41 14.98 2.87
C GLY A 32 17.31 13.94 3.13
N ASN A 33 16.97 13.09 2.15
CA ASN A 33 15.93 12.09 2.34
C ASN A 33 16.38 10.92 3.25
N LYS A 34 15.72 10.79 4.40
CA LYS A 34 15.90 9.69 5.36
C LYS A 34 15.02 8.46 5.04
N ILE A 35 14.03 8.59 4.18
CA ILE A 35 13.07 7.53 3.85
C ILE A 35 13.68 6.59 2.82
N LYS A 36 13.95 5.34 3.22
CA LYS A 36 14.56 4.31 2.36
C LYS A 36 13.56 3.33 1.75
N TYR A 37 12.59 2.86 2.54
CA TYR A 37 11.58 1.89 2.11
C TYR A 37 10.19 2.19 2.68
N ASN A 38 9.16 1.62 2.06
CA ASN A 38 7.78 1.75 2.54
C ASN A 38 7.54 0.77 3.70
N SER A 39 7.62 1.26 4.94
CA SER A 39 7.38 0.46 6.16
C SER A 39 5.94 -0.05 6.30
N LYS A 40 4.98 0.59 5.62
CA LYS A 40 3.56 0.20 5.62
C LYS A 40 3.21 -0.77 4.49
N ARG A 41 4.20 -1.26 3.73
CA ARG A 41 4.00 -2.27 2.69
C ARG A 41 3.58 -3.59 3.35
N ARG A 42 2.57 -4.24 2.78
CA ARG A 42 1.91 -5.41 3.35
C ARG A 42 2.00 -6.61 2.41
N HIS A 43 2.28 -7.78 2.96
CA HIS A 43 2.12 -9.04 2.25
C HIS A 43 0.83 -9.74 2.69
N TRP A 44 0.04 -10.24 1.74
CA TRP A 44 -1.30 -10.77 1.98
C TRP A 44 -1.34 -12.08 2.79
N ARG A 45 -0.26 -12.87 2.76
CA ARG A 45 -0.14 -14.08 3.60
C ARG A 45 0.30 -13.75 5.03
N ARG A 46 1.08 -12.69 5.24
CA ARG A 46 1.67 -12.35 6.55
C ARG A 46 0.75 -11.49 7.43
N THR A 47 -0.01 -10.57 6.84
CA THR A 47 -0.86 -9.64 7.61
C THR A 47 -2.22 -9.45 6.93
N LYS A 48 -3.29 -9.64 7.71
CA LYS A 48 -4.68 -9.47 7.26
C LYS A 48 -5.07 -7.98 7.21
N LEU A 49 -6.18 -7.69 6.52
CA LEU A 49 -6.71 -6.35 6.28
C LEU A 49 -7.89 -6.03 7.19
#